data_AF-A0A7I0HSF4-F1
#
_entry.id   AF-A0A7I0HSF4-F1
#
_cell.length_a   1.000
_cell.length_b   1.000
_cell.length_c   1.000
_cell.angle_alpha   90.00
_cell.angle_beta   90.00
_cell.angle_gamma   90.00
#
_symmetry.space_group_name_H-M   'P 1'
#
loop_
_entity.id
_entity.type
_entity.pdbx_description
1 polymer ?
#
loop_
_entity_poly.entity_id
_entity_poly.type
_entity_poly.pdbx_seq_one_letter_code
_entity_poly.pdbx_strand_id
1 'polypeptide(L)'
;MNSKKVLVSLLAVSFAFVMVACGDSKPKEEAPAVQESSASADPDLVKGEELYLQNCSSCHGEKGAGDGAAAAALNPKPRNYKSPASEWKNGNTIAGITKTLKEGIKGSPMVAYGHLGDDNIKILAKYVEHLSKN
;
A
#
# COMPACT_ATOMS: atom_id res chain seq x y z
N MET A 1 -52.56 -26.58 -29.66
CA MET A 1 -53.58 -26.23 -28.64
C MET A 1 -53.96 -27.48 -27.87
N ASN A 2 -53.95 -27.43 -26.54
CA ASN A 2 -54.85 -28.22 -25.69
C ASN A 2 -55.00 -27.51 -24.34
N SER A 3 -56.15 -26.87 -24.20
CA SER A 3 -56.64 -26.19 -23.01
C SER A 3 -57.19 -27.20 -22.01
N LYS A 4 -57.02 -26.93 -20.71
CA LYS A 4 -58.12 -26.72 -19.74
C LYS A 4 -57.57 -26.59 -18.31
N LYS A 5 -57.95 -25.46 -17.68
CA LYS A 5 -57.80 -25.10 -16.27
C LYS A 5 -58.70 -25.98 -15.38
N VAL A 6 -58.44 -26.01 -14.06
CA VAL A 6 -59.29 -26.39 -12.89
C VAL A 6 -58.34 -26.95 -11.81
N LEU A 7 -58.37 -26.68 -10.50
CA LEU A 7 -59.27 -25.98 -9.58
C LEU A 7 -58.45 -25.50 -8.36
N VAL A 8 -58.92 -24.43 -7.74
CA VAL A 8 -58.49 -23.88 -6.44
C VAL A 8 -58.81 -24.85 -5.28
N SER A 9 -57.92 -24.96 -4.29
CA SER A 9 -58.32 -25.32 -2.92
C SER A 9 -57.56 -24.47 -1.91
N LEU A 10 -58.35 -23.74 -1.12
CA LEU A 10 -57.96 -22.94 0.02
C LEU A 10 -57.28 -23.81 1.09
N LEU A 11 -56.22 -23.28 1.71
CA LEU A 11 -56.07 -23.40 3.16
C LEU A 11 -55.64 -22.03 3.70
N ALA A 12 -56.60 -21.39 4.36
CA ALA A 12 -56.38 -20.18 5.13
C ALA A 12 -55.56 -20.53 6.38
N VAL A 13 -54.46 -19.81 6.61
CA VAL A 13 -53.94 -19.64 7.96
C VAL A 13 -53.82 -18.14 8.20
N SER A 14 -54.86 -17.63 8.85
CA SER A 14 -54.90 -16.33 9.49
C SER A 14 -53.80 -16.25 10.54
N PHE A 15 -52.88 -15.31 10.39
CA PHE A 15 -52.11 -14.79 11.53
C PHE A 15 -52.19 -13.27 11.48
N ALA A 16 -53.18 -12.74 12.19
CA ALA A 16 -53.21 -11.34 12.54
C ALA A 16 -52.10 -11.11 13.58
N PHE A 17 -51.06 -10.38 13.21
CA PHE A 17 -50.18 -9.72 14.16
C PHE A 17 -50.10 -8.24 13.79
N VAL A 18 -50.95 -7.47 14.47
CA VAL A 18 -50.86 -6.01 14.57
C VAL A 18 -49.62 -5.69 15.38
N MET A 19 -48.74 -4.81 14.88
CA MET A 19 -47.97 -3.83 15.67
C MET A 19 -47.36 -2.82 14.70
N VAL A 20 -47.97 -1.64 14.67
CA VAL A 20 -47.38 -0.39 14.20
C VAL A 20 -46.26 0.00 15.15
N ALA A 21 -45.07 0.32 14.64
CA ALA A 21 -44.19 1.34 15.22
C ALA A 21 -43.07 1.71 14.22
N CYS A 22 -42.96 3.00 13.92
CA CYS A 22 -41.80 3.60 13.25
C CYS A 22 -40.54 3.30 14.06
N GLY A 23 -39.50 2.77 13.40
CA GLY A 23 -38.21 2.47 14.01
C GLY A 23 -37.09 2.79 13.04
N ASP A 24 -36.59 4.02 13.14
CA ASP A 24 -35.36 4.51 12.53
C ASP A 24 -34.19 3.61 12.95
N SER A 25 -33.52 2.92 12.02
CA SER A 25 -32.35 2.09 12.33
C SER A 25 -31.38 1.94 11.15
N LYS A 26 -30.54 2.97 11.02
CA LYS A 26 -29.07 2.93 10.91
C LYS A 26 -28.42 2.09 9.79
N PRO A 27 -27.69 2.74 8.86
CA PRO A 27 -26.73 2.06 7.98
C PRO A 27 -25.65 1.32 8.79
N LYS A 28 -25.38 0.11 8.35
CA LYS A 28 -24.20 -0.69 8.69
C LYS A 28 -22.98 -0.03 8.05
N GLU A 29 -22.26 0.76 8.82
CA GLU A 29 -20.90 1.22 8.52
C GLU A 29 -20.07 1.07 9.79
N GLU A 30 -19.41 -0.07 9.93
CA GLU A 30 -18.34 -0.24 10.91
C GLU A 30 -17.25 -1.10 10.25
N ALA A 31 -16.35 -0.41 9.56
CA ALA A 31 -14.98 -0.87 9.32
C ALA A 31 -14.07 -0.03 10.22
N PRO A 32 -13.09 -0.63 10.91
CA PRO A 32 -12.39 0.02 12.00
C PRO A 32 -11.28 0.97 11.52
N ALA A 33 -11.17 2.09 12.25
CA ALA A 33 -9.96 2.84 12.56
C ALA A 33 -9.08 3.31 11.39
N VAL A 34 -9.30 4.56 10.96
CA VAL A 34 -8.18 5.44 10.64
C VAL A 34 -8.00 6.35 11.85
N GLN A 35 -7.12 5.95 12.76
CA GLN A 35 -6.64 6.89 13.77
C GLN A 35 -5.75 7.90 13.05
N GLU A 36 -6.33 9.06 12.78
CA GLU A 36 -5.61 10.29 12.48
C GLU A 36 -4.67 10.62 13.66
N SER A 37 -3.47 10.05 13.64
CA SER A 37 -2.33 10.61 14.36
C SER A 37 -1.57 11.57 13.44
N SER A 38 -2.29 12.51 12.83
CA SER A 38 -1.72 13.57 12.00
C SER A 38 -1.33 14.77 12.86
N ALA A 39 -0.35 14.55 13.74
CA ALA A 39 0.60 15.62 14.06
C ALA A 39 1.40 15.86 12.78
N SER A 40 0.89 16.76 11.93
CA SER A 40 1.43 17.20 10.63
C SER A 40 2.47 16.25 10.02
N ALA A 41 2.01 15.23 9.29
CA ALA A 41 2.92 14.37 8.53
C ALA A 41 3.73 15.25 7.56
N ASP A 42 5.05 15.09 7.54
CA ASP A 42 5.92 15.79 6.59
C ASP A 42 5.44 15.48 5.17
N PRO A 43 5.04 16.50 4.38
CA PRO A 43 4.51 16.28 3.03
C PRO A 43 5.49 15.54 2.12
N ASP A 44 6.81 15.71 2.34
CA ASP A 44 7.83 14.98 1.58
C ASP A 44 7.85 13.50 1.96
N LEU A 45 7.59 13.15 3.23
CA LEU A 45 7.51 11.75 3.64
C LEU A 45 6.24 11.08 3.10
N VAL A 46 5.10 11.79 3.09
CA VAL A 46 3.86 11.28 2.49
C VAL A 46 4.04 11.04 0.99
N LYS A 47 4.60 12.02 0.27
CA LYS A 47 4.85 11.84 -1.17
C LYS A 47 5.93 10.79 -1.45
N GLY A 48 6.95 10.73 -0.61
CA GLY A 48 8.03 9.76 -0.70
C GLY A 48 7.56 8.33 -0.50
N GLU A 49 6.62 8.10 0.42
CA GLU A 49 5.96 6.81 0.59
C GLU A 49 5.21 6.37 -0.67
N GLU A 50 4.39 7.25 -1.24
CA GLU A 50 3.65 6.95 -2.48
C GLU A 50 4.61 6.57 -3.63
N LEU A 51 5.66 7.39 -3.84
CA LEU A 51 6.67 7.12 -4.86
C LEU A 51 7.41 5.80 -4.57
N TYR A 52 7.72 5.52 -3.32
CA TYR A 52 8.45 4.31 -2.92
C TYR A 52 7.61 3.06 -3.16
N LEU A 53 6.33 3.08 -2.80
CA LEU A 53 5.41 1.98 -3.01
C LEU A 53 5.26 1.66 -4.50
N GLN A 54 5.23 2.67 -5.35
CA GLN A 54 5.12 2.49 -6.81
C GLN A 54 6.41 1.98 -7.48
N ASN A 55 7.58 2.39 -6.98
CA ASN A 55 8.83 2.23 -7.74
C ASN A 55 9.85 1.27 -7.08
N CYS A 56 9.75 1.02 -5.79
CA CYS A 56 10.81 0.40 -5.00
C CYS A 56 10.35 -0.83 -4.20
N SER A 57 9.11 -0.80 -3.69
CA SER A 57 8.58 -1.80 -2.75
C SER A 57 8.58 -3.23 -3.29
N SER A 58 8.38 -3.42 -4.59
CA SER A 58 8.37 -4.75 -5.23
C SER A 58 9.68 -5.51 -5.05
N CYS A 59 10.81 -4.79 -4.97
CA CYS A 59 12.13 -5.35 -4.73
C CYS A 59 12.57 -5.18 -3.27
N HIS A 60 12.41 -3.99 -2.69
CA HIS A 60 12.94 -3.68 -1.38
C HIS A 60 11.99 -4.00 -0.21
N GLY A 61 10.74 -4.37 -0.50
CA GLY A 61 9.68 -4.53 0.50
C GLY A 61 9.13 -3.18 0.97
N GLU A 62 7.91 -3.16 1.48
CA GLU A 62 7.26 -1.93 1.97
C GLU A 62 8.07 -1.23 3.08
N LYS A 63 8.72 -2.03 3.93
CA LYS A 63 9.55 -1.54 5.05
C LYS A 63 11.05 -1.45 4.71
N GLY A 64 11.42 -1.70 3.45
CA GLY A 64 12.83 -1.65 3.03
C GLY A 64 13.70 -2.79 3.55
N ALA A 65 13.12 -3.94 3.92
CA ALA A 65 13.86 -5.07 4.47
C ALA A 65 14.58 -5.92 3.39
N GLY A 66 14.44 -5.58 2.11
CA GLY A 66 15.04 -6.30 1.00
C GLY A 66 14.32 -7.62 0.68
N ASP A 67 13.04 -7.69 1.02
CA ASP A 67 12.17 -8.88 1.00
C ASP A 67 10.91 -8.70 0.16
N GLY A 68 10.91 -7.72 -0.76
CA GLY A 68 9.82 -7.53 -1.70
C GLY A 68 9.56 -8.77 -2.55
N ALA A 69 8.37 -8.88 -3.15
CA ALA A 69 7.96 -10.07 -3.91
C ALA A 69 8.95 -10.49 -5.00
N ALA A 70 9.66 -9.53 -5.61
CA ALA A 70 10.69 -9.80 -6.61
C ALA A 70 12.04 -10.22 -6.01
N ALA A 71 12.32 -9.92 -4.73
CA ALA A 71 13.64 -10.06 -4.11
C ALA A 71 14.23 -11.47 -4.20
N ALA A 72 13.38 -12.50 -4.12
CA ALA A 72 13.82 -13.90 -4.19
C ALA A 72 14.46 -14.27 -5.53
N ALA A 73 14.12 -13.57 -6.61
CA ALA A 73 14.65 -13.80 -7.95
C ALA A 73 15.86 -12.91 -8.31
N LEU A 74 16.29 -12.01 -7.41
CA LEU A 74 17.34 -11.03 -7.68
C LEU A 74 18.68 -11.44 -7.07
N ASN A 75 19.75 -11.29 -7.85
CA ASN A 75 21.12 -11.48 -7.41
C ASN A 75 22.01 -10.30 -7.88
N PRO A 76 22.66 -9.55 -6.97
CA PRO A 76 22.54 -9.65 -5.51
C PRO A 76 21.12 -9.34 -5.02
N LYS A 77 20.80 -9.83 -3.80
CA LYS A 77 19.53 -9.47 -3.14
C LYS A 77 19.45 -7.96 -2.92
N PRO A 78 18.24 -7.37 -2.95
CA PRO A 78 18.03 -5.98 -2.60
C PRO A 78 18.53 -5.66 -1.19
N ARG A 79 18.97 -4.41 -0.98
CA ARG A 79 19.48 -3.95 0.31
C ARG A 79 18.39 -3.96 1.37
N ASN A 80 18.72 -4.48 2.56
CA ASN A 80 17.97 -4.18 3.78
C ASN A 80 18.42 -2.81 4.31
N TYR A 81 17.49 -1.86 4.41
CA TYR A 81 17.79 -0.49 4.82
C TYR A 81 18.19 -0.34 6.28
N LYS A 82 17.97 -1.37 7.12
CA LYS A 82 18.46 -1.43 8.51
C LYS A 82 19.93 -1.82 8.63
N SER A 83 20.55 -2.25 7.54
CA SER A 83 21.97 -2.60 7.56
C SER A 83 22.86 -1.37 7.81
N PRO A 84 24.04 -1.56 8.43
CA PRO A 84 25.00 -0.48 8.68
C PRO A 84 25.34 0.32 7.43
N ALA A 85 25.59 1.62 7.59
CA ALA A 85 25.92 2.54 6.49
C ALA A 85 27.11 2.07 5.63
N SER A 86 28.06 1.33 6.23
CA SER A 86 29.23 0.75 5.54
C SER A 86 28.87 -0.28 4.46
N GLU A 87 27.69 -0.88 4.53
CA GLU A 87 27.21 -1.84 3.53
C GLU A 87 26.43 -1.18 2.38
N TRP A 88 26.16 0.13 2.47
CA TRP A 88 25.48 0.87 1.41
C TRP A 88 26.49 1.32 0.36
N LYS A 89 26.18 1.10 -0.93
CA LYS A 89 27.10 1.38 -2.04
C LYS A 89 27.64 2.82 -2.04
N ASN A 90 26.78 3.78 -1.72
CA ASN A 90 27.11 5.21 -1.65
C ASN A 90 26.77 5.82 -0.28
N GLY A 91 26.53 5.00 0.75
CA GLY A 91 26.03 5.44 2.06
C GLY A 91 24.49 5.52 2.15
N ASN A 92 23.98 5.62 3.37
CA ASN A 92 22.55 5.69 3.69
C ASN A 92 22.05 7.12 3.97
N THR A 93 22.80 8.13 3.55
CA THR A 93 22.38 9.53 3.65
C THR A 93 21.58 9.94 2.42
N ILE A 94 20.77 11.00 2.51
CA ILE A 94 20.04 11.56 1.36
C ILE A 94 20.96 11.74 0.13
N ALA A 95 22.18 12.24 0.31
CA ALA A 95 23.14 12.44 -0.79
C ALA A 95 23.59 11.10 -1.42
N GLY A 96 23.91 10.11 -0.59
CA GLY A 96 24.31 8.78 -1.04
C GLY A 96 23.19 8.03 -1.75
N ILE A 97 21.98 8.11 -1.21
CA ILE A 97 20.78 7.50 -1.78
C ILE A 97 20.42 8.20 -3.09
N THR A 98 20.44 9.54 -3.14
CA THR A 98 20.21 10.31 -4.37
C THR A 98 21.16 9.89 -5.48
N LYS A 99 22.46 9.75 -5.17
CA LYS A 99 23.44 9.26 -6.13
C LYS A 99 23.09 7.87 -6.64
N THR A 100 22.73 6.97 -5.73
CA THR A 100 22.32 5.59 -6.08
C THR A 100 21.07 5.57 -6.97
N LEU A 101 20.06 6.41 -6.68
CA LEU A 101 18.85 6.50 -7.49
C LEU A 101 19.13 7.11 -8.88
N LYS A 102 20.07 8.04 -8.99
CA LYS A 102 20.46 8.64 -10.28
C LYS A 102 21.30 7.72 -11.16
N GLU A 103 22.19 6.94 -10.56
CA GLU A 103 23.18 6.13 -11.30
C GLU A 103 22.79 4.65 -11.41
N GLY A 104 21.90 4.17 -10.54
CA GLY A 104 21.73 2.75 -10.28
C GLY A 104 22.98 2.14 -9.63
N ILE A 105 23.06 0.81 -9.60
CA ILE A 105 24.25 0.08 -9.16
C ILE A 105 24.69 -0.86 -10.29
N LYS A 106 25.80 -0.52 -10.95
CA LYS A 106 26.37 -1.33 -12.03
C LYS A 106 26.63 -2.77 -11.57
N GLY A 107 26.14 -3.73 -12.35
CA GLY A 107 26.28 -5.16 -12.06
C GLY A 107 25.24 -5.70 -11.07
N SER A 108 24.22 -4.91 -10.72
CA SER A 108 23.06 -5.39 -9.97
C SER A 108 21.74 -5.07 -10.71
N PRO A 109 20.61 -5.64 -10.26
CA PRO A 109 19.29 -5.28 -10.78
C PRO A 109 18.81 -3.86 -10.42
N MET A 110 19.54 -3.11 -9.59
CA MET A 110 19.16 -1.76 -9.18
C MET A 110 19.43 -0.76 -10.31
N VAL A 111 18.40 -0.44 -11.08
CA VAL A 111 18.45 0.51 -12.20
C VAL A 111 18.50 1.97 -11.73
N ALA A 112 18.81 2.86 -12.67
CA ALA A 112 18.68 4.30 -12.47
C ALA A 112 17.22 4.75 -12.64
N TYR A 113 16.79 5.71 -11.82
CA TYR A 113 15.43 6.27 -11.78
C TYR A 113 15.38 7.72 -12.26
N GLY A 114 16.32 8.14 -13.12
CA GLY A 114 16.43 9.52 -13.64
C GLY A 114 15.16 10.06 -14.30
N HIS A 115 14.29 9.18 -14.81
CA HIS A 115 13.01 9.54 -15.42
C HIS A 115 12.00 10.16 -14.43
N LEU A 116 12.18 9.97 -13.13
CA LEU A 116 11.33 10.57 -12.11
C LEU A 116 11.60 12.08 -11.91
N GLY A 117 12.73 12.58 -12.37
CA GLY A 117 13.17 13.97 -12.17
C GLY A 117 13.80 14.20 -10.79
N ASP A 118 14.58 15.28 -10.70
CA ASP A 118 15.45 15.55 -9.56
C ASP A 118 14.71 15.76 -8.23
N ASP A 119 13.53 16.37 -8.26
CA ASP A 119 12.77 16.65 -7.04
C ASP A 119 12.15 15.38 -6.46
N ASN A 120 11.57 14.52 -7.30
CA ASN A 120 11.05 13.22 -6.88
C ASN A 120 12.18 12.29 -6.40
N ILE A 121 13.36 12.34 -7.03
CA ILE A 121 14.53 11.58 -6.55
C ILE A 121 14.94 12.04 -5.14
N LYS A 122 14.98 13.34 -4.88
CA LYS A 122 15.30 13.87 -3.53
C LYS A 122 14.24 13.44 -2.50
N ILE A 123 12.96 13.49 -2.86
CA ILE A 123 11.85 13.04 -2.02
C ILE A 123 11.97 11.54 -1.70
N LEU A 124 12.21 10.70 -2.72
CA LEU A 124 12.48 9.27 -2.52
C LEU A 124 13.70 9.04 -1.62
N ALA A 125 14.78 9.80 -1.82
CA ALA A 125 15.97 9.68 -0.98
C ALA A 125 15.71 10.03 0.49
N LYS A 126 14.90 11.06 0.76
CA LYS A 126 14.44 11.39 2.12
C LYS A 126 13.65 10.24 2.74
N TYR A 127 12.72 9.65 1.98
CA TYR A 127 11.90 8.55 2.48
C TYR A 127 12.71 7.26 2.73
N VAL A 128 13.63 6.91 1.84
CA VAL A 128 14.54 5.76 2.05
C VAL A 128 15.45 5.99 3.26
N GLU A 129 15.96 7.20 3.47
CA GLU A 129 16.71 7.54 4.68
C GLU A 129 15.82 7.41 5.94
N HIS A 130 14.56 7.86 5.87
CA HIS A 130 13.59 7.69 6.96
C HIS A 130 13.38 6.20 7.31
N LEU A 131 13.18 5.33 6.32
CA LEU A 131 13.08 3.88 6.52
C LEU A 131 14.36 3.26 7.10
N SER A 132 15.54 3.79 6.74
CA SER A 132 16.80 3.31 7.32
C SER A 132 16.90 3.57 8.84
N LYS A 133 16.18 4.59 9.33
CA LYS A 133 16.21 5.04 10.73
C LYS A 133 15.06 4.50 11.60
N ASN A 134 13.89 4.19 11.02
CA ASN A 134 12.64 3.82 11.72
C ASN A 134 12.08 2.48 11.27
#